data_AF-A0A1V6CL03-F1
#
_entry.id   AF-A0A1V6CL03-F1
#
_cell.length_a   1.000
_cell.length_b   1.000
_cell.length_c   1.000
_cell.angle_alpha   90.00
_cell.angle_beta   90.00
_cell.angle_gamma   90.00
#
_symmetry.space_group_name_H-M   'P 1'
#
loop_
_entity.id
_entity.type
_entity.pdbx_description
1 polymer ?
#
loop_
_entity_poly.entity_id
_entity_poly.type
_entity_poly.pdbx_seq_one_letter_code
_entity_poly.pdbx_strand_id
1 'polypeptide(L)'
;MTTLDDWKKMAEDGLKALKETAQDLAFNVEKQAKLGKKKYLDIAKIQRAIDKLLIEIGEYTYDEVTSGRNLSKDDPFIKEKTSSITHMRSEIDLIEEEIHEIQLARPPKPEP
;
A
#
# COMPACT_ATOMS: atom_id res chain seq x y z
N MET A 1 -22.36 -49.13 16.45
CA MET A 1 -21.33 -49.14 17.52
C MET A 1 -20.08 -48.57 16.87
N THR A 2 -19.69 -47.36 17.24
CA THR A 2 -18.50 -46.71 16.66
C THR A 2 -17.26 -47.46 17.14
N THR A 3 -16.44 -47.92 16.21
CA THR A 3 -15.25 -48.72 16.52
C THR A 3 -14.02 -47.84 16.75
N LEU A 4 -12.97 -48.38 17.36
CA LEU A 4 -11.70 -47.68 17.56
C LEU A 4 -11.10 -47.20 16.23
N ASP A 5 -11.31 -47.95 15.15
CA ASP A 5 -10.90 -47.58 13.80
C ASP A 5 -11.67 -46.38 13.25
N ASP A 6 -12.97 -46.25 13.57
CA ASP A 6 -13.77 -45.07 13.19
C ASP A 6 -13.28 -43.80 13.89
N TRP A 7 -12.88 -43.89 15.16
CA TRP A 7 -12.27 -42.79 15.90
C TRP A 7 -10.90 -42.38 15.34
N LYS A 8 -10.09 -43.37 14.95
CA LYS A 8 -8.78 -43.12 14.35
C LYS A 8 -8.92 -42.42 12.99
N LYS A 9 -9.85 -42.89 12.15
CA LYS A 9 -10.14 -42.28 10.86
C LYS A 9 -10.66 -40.85 11.00
N MET A 10 -11.56 -40.61 11.95
CA MET A 10 -12.07 -39.26 12.25
C MET A 10 -10.97 -38.30 12.72
N ALA A 11 -10.01 -38.77 13.52
CA ALA A 11 -8.86 -37.98 13.95
C ALA A 11 -7.89 -37.69 12.79
N GLU A 12 -7.65 -38.66 11.90
CA GLU A 12 -6.81 -38.48 10.70
C GLU A 12 -7.44 -37.48 9.72
N ASP A 13 -8.75 -37.59 9.49
CA ASP A 13 -9.51 -36.65 8.64
C ASP A 13 -9.53 -35.23 9.25
N GLY A 14 -9.71 -35.12 10.57
CA GLY A 14 -9.63 -33.84 11.29
C GLY A 14 -8.24 -33.19 11.24
N LEU A 15 -7.17 -34.00 11.39
CA LEU A 15 -5.79 -33.51 11.26
C LEU A 15 -5.48 -33.05 9.84
N LYS A 16 -6.00 -33.76 8.84
CA LYS A 16 -5.84 -33.39 7.43
C LYS A 16 -6.55 -32.08 7.12
N ALA A 17 -7.78 -31.91 7.57
CA ALA A 17 -8.54 -30.67 7.41
C ALA A 17 -7.84 -29.47 8.09
N LEU A 18 -7.24 -29.68 9.27
CA LEU A 18 -6.47 -28.64 9.97
C LEU A 18 -5.22 -28.23 9.17
N LYS A 19 -4.51 -29.19 8.59
CA LYS A 19 -3.32 -28.93 7.75
C LYS A 19 -3.68 -28.16 6.48
N GLU A 20 -4.76 -28.56 5.81
CA GLU A 20 -5.26 -27.87 4.62
C GLU A 20 -5.67 -26.42 4.97
N THR A 21 -6.39 -26.22 6.08
CA THR A 21 -6.76 -24.89 6.57
C THR A 21 -5.54 -24.02 6.90
N ALA A 22 -4.53 -24.57 7.56
CA ALA A 22 -3.30 -23.85 7.88
C ALA A 22 -2.49 -23.46 6.63
N GLN A 23 -2.49 -24.33 5.61
CA GLN A 23 -1.82 -24.06 4.34
C GLN A 23 -2.52 -22.96 3.54
N ASP A 24 -3.86 -22.99 3.47
CA ASP A 24 -4.65 -21.95 2.81
C ASP A 24 -4.51 -20.60 3.53
N LEU A 25 -4.46 -20.62 4.87
CA LEU A 25 -4.20 -19.44 5.68
C LEU A 25 -2.83 -18.83 5.37
N ALA A 26 -1.78 -19.66 5.34
CA ALA A 26 -0.42 -19.23 5.04
C ALA A 26 -0.32 -18.64 3.62
N PHE A 27 -0.95 -19.28 2.63
CA PHE A 27 -0.98 -18.79 1.26
C PHE A 27 -1.70 -17.44 1.13
N ASN A 28 -2.84 -17.27 1.81
CA ASN A 28 -3.56 -16.00 1.84
C ASN A 28 -2.74 -14.88 2.50
N VAL A 29 -2.07 -15.17 3.62
CA VAL A 29 -1.19 -14.18 4.28
C VAL A 29 -0.03 -13.78 3.38
N GLU A 30 0.60 -14.72 2.66
CA GLU A 30 1.67 -14.41 1.71
C GLU A 30 1.18 -13.53 0.56
N LYS A 31 0.00 -13.83 0.00
CA LYS A 31 -0.63 -13.04 -1.07
C LYS A 31 -0.92 -11.60 -0.59
N GLN A 32 -1.49 -11.44 0.59
CA GLN A 32 -1.76 -10.12 1.19
C GLN A 32 -0.48 -9.33 1.47
N ALA A 33 0.60 -10.00 1.91
CA ALA A 33 1.90 -9.36 2.10
C ALA A 33 2.53 -8.87 0.78
N LYS A 34 2.40 -9.65 -0.32
CA LYS A 34 2.86 -9.23 -1.66
C LYS A 34 2.06 -8.05 -2.19
N LEU A 35 0.74 -8.03 -1.97
CA LEU A 35 -0.13 -6.92 -2.36
C LEU A 35 0.26 -5.62 -1.64
N GLY A 36 0.46 -5.67 -0.32
CA GLY A 36 0.93 -4.52 0.46
C GLY A 36 2.29 -4.00 -0.04
N LYS A 37 3.26 -4.90 -0.26
CA LYS A 37 4.58 -4.52 -0.82
C LYS A 37 4.48 -3.81 -2.17
N LYS A 38 3.62 -4.29 -3.07
CA LYS A 38 3.41 -3.66 -4.38
C LYS A 38 2.84 -2.23 -4.22
N LYS A 39 1.85 -2.06 -3.35
CA LYS A 39 1.26 -0.74 -3.07
C LYS A 39 2.27 0.27 -2.49
N TYR A 40 3.16 -0.16 -1.60
CA TYR A 40 4.27 0.69 -1.13
C TYR A 40 5.25 1.10 -2.25
N LEU A 41 5.49 0.22 -3.23
CA LEU A 41 6.28 0.60 -4.41
C LEU A 41 5.57 1.65 -5.27
N ASP A 42 4.25 1.60 -5.35
CA ASP A 42 3.46 2.59 -6.08
C ASP A 42 3.49 3.95 -5.36
N ILE A 43 3.36 3.99 -4.02
CA ILE A 43 3.60 5.20 -3.22
C ILE A 43 4.99 5.79 -3.51
N ALA A 44 6.03 4.96 -3.49
CA ALA A 44 7.40 5.42 -3.76
C ALA A 44 7.58 6.01 -5.17
N LYS A 45 6.83 5.54 -6.17
CA LYS A 45 6.83 6.15 -7.51
C LYS A 45 6.15 7.51 -7.51
N ILE A 46 5.00 7.64 -6.84
CA ILE A 46 4.28 8.91 -6.73
C ILE A 46 5.13 9.94 -5.98
N GLN A 47 5.79 9.55 -4.90
CA GLN A 47 6.73 10.41 -4.17
C GLN A 47 7.85 10.94 -5.07
N ARG A 48 8.47 10.09 -5.90
CA ARG A 48 9.47 10.57 -6.88
C ARG A 48 8.90 11.54 -7.91
N ALA A 49 7.65 11.36 -8.31
CA ALA A 49 6.98 12.29 -9.22
C ALA A 49 6.73 13.64 -8.53
N ILE A 50 6.33 13.65 -7.25
CA ILE A 50 6.22 14.87 -6.43
C ILE A 50 7.57 15.58 -6.33
N ASP A 51 8.64 14.85 -6.00
CA ASP A 51 9.99 15.42 -5.88
C ASP A 51 10.42 16.10 -7.18
N LYS A 52 10.13 15.49 -8.33
CA LYS A 52 10.40 16.07 -9.64
C LYS A 52 9.64 17.39 -9.85
N LEU A 53 8.34 17.45 -9.52
CA LEU A 53 7.57 18.68 -9.65
C LEU A 53 8.07 19.78 -8.70
N LEU A 54 8.52 19.42 -7.49
CA LEU A 54 9.11 20.38 -6.55
C LEU A 54 10.43 20.96 -7.09
N ILE A 55 11.26 20.14 -7.74
CA ILE A 55 12.47 20.60 -8.43
C ILE A 55 12.09 21.56 -9.57
N GLU A 56 11.12 21.20 -10.42
CA GLU A 56 10.64 22.08 -11.52
C GLU A 56 10.14 23.44 -11.00
N ILE A 57 9.40 23.45 -9.88
CA ILE A 57 8.97 24.70 -9.23
C ILE A 57 10.18 25.49 -8.72
N GLY A 58 11.16 24.83 -8.10
CA GLY A 58 12.37 25.46 -7.58
C GLY A 58 13.22 26.11 -8.68
N GLU A 59 13.45 25.39 -9.77
CA GLU A 59 14.17 25.88 -10.96
C GLU A 59 13.45 27.10 -11.56
N TYR A 60 12.15 26.99 -11.82
CA TYR A 60 11.35 28.12 -12.32
C TYR A 60 11.43 29.34 -11.39
N THR A 61 11.25 29.11 -10.09
CA THR A 61 11.29 30.19 -9.08
C THR A 61 12.64 30.89 -9.08
N TYR A 62 13.73 30.12 -9.17
CA TYR A 62 15.08 30.66 -9.21
C TYR A 62 15.33 31.50 -10.47
N ASP A 63 14.93 31.00 -11.63
CA ASP A 63 15.11 31.70 -12.92
C ASP A 63 14.32 33.02 -12.97
N GLU A 64 13.08 33.01 -12.47
CA GLU A 64 12.25 34.21 -12.42
C GLU A 64 12.83 35.29 -11.50
N VAL A 65 13.27 34.90 -10.30
CA VAL A 65 13.88 35.82 -9.33
C VAL A 65 15.21 36.38 -9.85
N THR A 66 16.07 35.52 -10.42
CA THR A 66 17.37 35.97 -10.97
C THR A 66 17.21 36.82 -12.23
N SER A 67 16.12 36.65 -12.97
CA SER A 67 15.73 37.52 -14.10
C SER A 67 15.10 38.84 -13.67
N GLY A 68 14.99 39.12 -12.36
CA GLY A 68 14.41 40.35 -11.82
C GLY A 68 12.88 40.43 -11.95
N ARG A 69 12.21 39.31 -12.26
CA ARG A 69 10.74 39.22 -12.28
C ARG A 69 10.23 38.94 -10.87
N ASN A 70 9.07 39.52 -10.55
CA ASN A 70 8.45 39.35 -9.24
C ASN A 70 7.41 38.24 -9.31
N LEU A 71 7.65 37.13 -8.60
CA LEU A 71 6.75 35.99 -8.57
C LEU A 71 5.50 36.32 -7.75
N SER A 72 4.33 36.14 -8.36
CA SER A 72 3.07 36.19 -7.65
C SER A 72 2.72 34.82 -7.08
N LYS A 73 2.03 34.79 -5.93
CA LYS A 73 1.40 33.56 -5.41
C LYS A 73 0.33 33.01 -6.36
N ASP A 74 -0.17 33.84 -7.26
CA ASP A 74 -1.14 33.48 -8.29
C ASP A 74 -0.51 33.04 -9.62
N ASP A 75 0.81 32.85 -9.64
CA ASP A 75 1.53 32.37 -10.82
C ASP A 75 0.89 31.06 -11.35
N PRO A 76 0.44 31.03 -12.63
CA PRO A 76 -0.26 29.87 -13.17
C PRO A 76 0.57 28.59 -13.15
N PHE A 77 1.88 28.68 -13.41
CA PHE A 77 2.78 27.53 -13.41
C PHE A 77 2.90 26.95 -12.00
N ILE A 78 3.17 27.79 -11.01
CA ILE A 78 3.26 27.35 -9.60
C ILE A 78 1.93 26.75 -9.12
N LYS A 79 0.80 27.38 -9.47
CA LYS A 79 -0.54 26.88 -9.10
C LYS A 79 -0.85 25.52 -9.71
N GLU A 80 -0.59 25.34 -10.99
CA GLU A 80 -0.82 24.08 -11.69
C GLU A 80 -0.03 22.96 -11.01
N LYS A 81 1.29 23.16 -10.85
CA LYS A 81 2.19 22.15 -10.28
C LYS A 81 1.85 21.82 -8.83
N THR A 82 1.51 22.84 -8.03
CA THR A 82 1.04 22.65 -6.64
C THR A 82 -0.27 21.87 -6.58
N SER A 83 -1.19 22.10 -7.52
CA SER A 83 -2.45 21.35 -7.62
C SER A 83 -2.18 19.88 -7.97
N SER A 84 -1.27 19.62 -8.91
CA SER A 84 -0.84 18.24 -9.24
C SER A 84 -0.20 17.53 -8.05
N ILE A 85 0.68 18.22 -7.29
CA ILE A 85 1.27 17.68 -6.05
C ILE A 85 0.18 17.34 -5.03
N THR A 86 -0.81 18.21 -4.88
CA THR A 86 -1.93 18.00 -3.95
C THR A 86 -2.72 16.75 -4.33
N HIS A 87 -3.05 16.58 -5.62
CA HIS A 87 -3.75 15.40 -6.11
C HIS A 87 -2.95 14.11 -5.87
N MET A 88 -1.65 14.13 -6.18
CA MET A 88 -0.75 12.98 -5.94
C MET A 88 -0.62 12.62 -4.46
N ARG A 89 -0.65 13.60 -3.55
CA ARG A 89 -0.67 13.32 -2.11
C ARG A 89 -1.97 12.63 -1.69
N SER A 90 -3.12 13.07 -2.21
CA SER A 90 -4.38 12.37 -1.97
C SER A 90 -4.39 10.95 -2.53
N GLU A 91 -3.73 10.70 -3.66
CA GLU A 91 -3.56 9.35 -4.19
C GLU A 91 -2.72 8.46 -3.26
N ILE A 92 -1.65 9.01 -2.66
CA ILE A 92 -0.88 8.31 -1.62
C ILE A 92 -1.78 7.95 -0.44
N ASP A 93 -2.56 8.91 0.08
CA ASP A 93 -3.45 8.68 1.23
C ASP A 93 -4.43 7.53 0.98
N LEU A 94 -5.02 7.46 -0.24
CA LEU A 94 -5.91 6.36 -0.64
C LEU A 94 -5.18 5.02 -0.67
N ILE A 95 -3.95 4.97 -1.21
CA ILE A 95 -3.17 3.73 -1.24
C ILE A 95 -2.79 3.28 0.19
N GLU A 96 -2.47 4.23 1.07
CA GLU A 96 -2.20 3.94 2.48
C GLU A 96 -3.42 3.38 3.21
N GLU A 97 -4.61 3.91 2.95
CA GLU A 97 -5.87 3.39 3.46
C GLU A 97 -6.13 1.95 2.97
N GLU A 98 -5.94 1.68 1.67
CA GLU A 98 -6.06 0.33 1.11
C GLU A 98 -5.05 -0.65 1.73
N ILE A 99 -3.82 -0.20 2.04
CA ILE A 99 -2.83 -1.02 2.75
C ILE A 99 -3.31 -1.31 4.17
N HIS A 100 -3.88 -0.32 4.86
CA HIS A 100 -4.41 -0.48 6.21
C HIS A 100 -5.57 -1.50 6.23
N GLU A 101 -6.49 -1.43 5.28
CA GLU A 101 -7.56 -2.43 5.12
C GLU A 101 -7.00 -3.84 4.89
N ILE A 102 -5.98 -3.99 4.03
CA ILE A 102 -5.30 -5.27 3.80
C ILE A 102 -4.64 -5.81 5.08
N GLN A 103 -4.11 -4.93 5.94
CA GLN A 103 -3.52 -5.32 7.21
C GLN A 103 -4.59 -5.74 8.23
N LEU A 104 -5.72 -5.04 8.30
CA LEU A 104 -6.85 -5.38 9.17
C LEU A 104 -7.55 -6.67 8.74
N ALA A 105 -7.60 -6.94 7.43
CA ALA A 105 -8.16 -8.18 6.88
C ALA A 105 -7.28 -9.42 7.11
N ARG A 106 -6.09 -9.27 7.73
CA ARG A 106 -5.29 -10.42 8.12
C ARG A 106 -5.99 -11.18 9.26
N PRO A 107 -6.15 -12.50 9.14
CA PRO A 107 -6.70 -13.31 10.23
C PRO A 107 -5.81 -13.14 11.47
N PRO A 108 -6.42 -13.09 12.68
CA PRO A 108 -5.67 -12.93 13.91
C PRO A 108 -4.59 -14.01 14.01
N LYS A 109 -3.41 -13.64 14.53
CA LYS A 109 -2.37 -14.63 14.86
C LYS A 109 -3.02 -15.68 15.77
N PRO A 110 -2.91 -16.98 15.47
CA PRO A 110 -3.26 -17.99 16.46
C PRO A 110 -2.39 -17.73 17.69
N GLU A 111 -3.04 -17.44 18.83
CA GLU A 111 -2.36 -17.29 20.10
C GLU A 111 -1.67 -18.62 20.48
N PRO A 112 -0.50 -18.55 21.14
CA PRO A 112 0.33 -19.71 21.44
C PRO A 112 -0.31 -20.71 22.41
#